data_AF-A0A7M3LXG4-F1
#
_entry.id   AF-A0A7M3LXG4-F1
#
_cell.length_a   1.000
_cell.length_b   1.000
_cell.length_c   1.000
_cell.angle_alpha   90.00
_cell.angle_beta   90.00
_cell.angle_gamma   90.00
#
_symmetry.space_group_name_H-M   'P 1'
#
loop_
_entity.id
_entity.type
_entity.pdbx_description
1 polymer ?
#
loop_
_entity_poly.entity_id
_entity_poly.type
_entity_poly.pdbx_seq_one_letter_code
_entity_poly.pdbx_strand_id
1 'polypeptide(L)'
;MRISGRRSPGSLWLPCCVRGVSGGPSCRGSWGSGGTRGRGLGCGPRPRASTGPRDDRFVRVLSVRVASQRVELSRVTLVGDRRRVDLVLPADEPIGRLLPDILRLLDDHTAAQPMLRHLVAADGTLLSQDDSLASAGVADGAVLRLVRERDTPAAPVVHDVSDEVAEDLDLRAWRWGDAARRWTAAATGVGLVVAAGVMARGSLGASDVAVPLLGVAVLLSALGVPFARLRKHAHRELGSTLMVCGGALGVLGAWTVADAQGWDGPARLAGVGGAFVVTLVLLGVFSAVGRGGLVGAGAVVSTVGAWELAAAVQDDVGLVGAVLAVVSVVVLGVLPRLALTGAGLTALDDRRSGGTSVSRHAVETALAATHRGLVLATFVTAASAVGAGLLAVTEPSPWTVLLTAVLAVVLLSRSRAYPLVAEVVVLLAGAVVLFVRLVLLWIDHVEGEPYGPLAVLAVAAVLPLGALAVRPPEHVRVRLRRGADLVEAVGVVALFPLVVGAFGVYGRLLDVF
;
A
#
# COMPACT_ATOMS: atom_id res chain seq x y z
N MET A 1 48.70 15.14 -43.42
CA MET A 1 49.94 14.37 -43.26
C MET A 1 49.59 12.89 -43.43
N ARG A 2 50.21 12.26 -44.43
CA ARG A 2 50.28 10.81 -44.76
C ARG A 2 50.64 9.96 -43.50
N ILE A 3 50.43 8.65 -43.32
CA ILE A 3 50.16 7.48 -44.18
C ILE A 3 49.95 6.20 -43.32
N SER A 4 49.16 5.24 -43.82
CA SER A 4 49.17 3.74 -43.67
C SER A 4 49.17 3.03 -42.31
N GLY A 5 48.57 1.84 -42.15
CA GLY A 5 47.84 1.00 -43.11
C GLY A 5 47.84 -0.50 -42.76
N ARG A 6 47.20 -1.26 -43.68
CA ARG A 6 47.16 -2.75 -43.86
C ARG A 6 46.28 -3.53 -42.88
N ARG A 7 45.62 -4.64 -43.24
CA ARG A 7 45.07 -5.26 -44.47
C ARG A 7 44.28 -6.49 -43.93
N SER A 8 43.17 -6.85 -44.59
CA SER A 8 42.24 -8.00 -44.39
C SER A 8 42.91 -9.39 -44.62
N PRO A 9 42.23 -10.59 -44.72
CA PRO A 9 40.78 -10.91 -44.83
C PRO A 9 40.27 -12.28 -44.23
N GLY A 10 38.98 -12.57 -44.44
CA GLY A 10 38.37 -13.93 -44.49
C GLY A 10 37.43 -14.24 -43.32
N SER A 11 36.19 -14.73 -43.44
CA SER A 11 35.44 -15.42 -44.51
C SER A 11 33.93 -15.34 -44.16
N LEU A 12 33.06 -14.82 -45.05
CA LEU A 12 32.05 -15.56 -45.84
C LEU A 12 31.11 -16.49 -45.03
N TRP A 13 29.79 -16.25 -45.08
CA TRP A 13 28.74 -17.18 -45.57
C TRP A 13 27.32 -16.58 -45.42
N LEU A 14 26.64 -16.43 -46.55
CA LEU A 14 25.20 -16.27 -46.85
C LEU A 14 25.04 -16.87 -48.26
N PRO A 15 23.83 -17.16 -48.81
CA PRO A 15 22.55 -17.61 -48.24
C PRO A 15 22.01 -18.87 -49.00
N CYS A 16 20.82 -19.38 -48.67
CA CYS A 16 19.97 -20.07 -49.67
C CYS A 16 18.49 -20.09 -49.29
N CYS A 17 17.64 -19.61 -50.21
CA CYS A 17 16.18 -19.76 -50.25
C CYS A 17 15.81 -21.06 -51.00
N VAL A 18 14.60 -21.61 -50.75
CA VAL A 18 13.51 -21.83 -51.75
C VAL A 18 12.44 -22.83 -51.22
N ARG A 19 11.18 -22.35 -51.29
CA ARG A 19 9.83 -22.96 -51.50
C ARG A 19 9.48 -24.42 -51.16
N GLY A 20 8.27 -24.56 -50.62
CA GLY A 20 7.35 -25.70 -50.83
C GLY A 20 5.94 -25.42 -50.26
N VAL A 21 4.89 -25.62 -51.06
CA VAL A 21 3.47 -25.22 -50.89
C VAL A 21 2.58 -26.41 -50.52
N SER A 22 1.33 -26.14 -50.07
CA SER A 22 0.10 -26.97 -49.97
C SER A 22 -0.23 -27.48 -48.56
N GLY A 23 -1.46 -27.47 -48.03
CA GLY A 23 -2.80 -27.04 -48.47
C GLY A 23 -3.78 -27.26 -47.28
N GLY A 24 -4.87 -26.49 -47.21
CA GLY A 24 -5.97 -26.70 -46.24
C GLY A 24 -6.82 -27.96 -46.54
N PRO A 25 -7.98 -28.21 -45.88
CA PRO A 25 -8.91 -27.20 -45.34
C PRO A 25 -9.58 -27.51 -43.98
N SER A 26 -10.36 -26.53 -43.57
CA SER A 26 -11.41 -26.45 -42.54
C SER A 26 -12.29 -27.69 -42.29
N CYS A 27 -12.75 -27.83 -41.04
CA CYS A 27 -14.11 -28.29 -40.73
C CYS A 27 -14.75 -27.41 -39.65
N ARG A 28 -15.98 -26.99 -39.96
CA ARG A 28 -16.92 -26.15 -39.22
C ARG A 28 -18.15 -27.05 -38.97
N GLY A 29 -18.75 -27.00 -37.78
CA GLY A 29 -20.06 -27.64 -37.47
C GLY A 29 -20.33 -27.51 -35.97
N SER A 30 -21.16 -26.58 -35.50
CA SER A 30 -22.64 -26.52 -35.52
C SER A 30 -23.30 -27.39 -34.44
N TRP A 31 -23.86 -26.70 -33.44
CA TRP A 31 -25.19 -26.84 -32.85
C TRP A 31 -25.89 -28.22 -32.94
N GLY A 32 -26.28 -28.73 -31.77
CA GLY A 32 -27.23 -29.82 -31.61
C GLY A 32 -27.89 -29.76 -30.22
N SER A 33 -29.06 -29.13 -30.17
CA SER A 33 -30.03 -29.18 -29.08
C SER A 33 -30.61 -30.58 -28.87
N GLY A 34 -30.88 -30.96 -27.63
CA GLY A 34 -31.67 -32.16 -27.33
C GLY A 34 -31.90 -32.34 -25.83
N GLY A 35 -32.96 -31.72 -25.30
CA GLY A 35 -33.46 -32.05 -23.97
C GLY A 35 -34.24 -33.37 -23.99
N THR A 36 -34.24 -34.10 -22.88
CA THR A 36 -35.38 -34.91 -22.43
C THR A 36 -35.27 -35.19 -20.94
N ARG A 37 -36.44 -35.13 -20.30
CA ARG A 37 -36.72 -35.29 -18.87
C ARG A 37 -36.59 -36.75 -18.43
N GLY A 38 -36.33 -36.97 -17.14
CA GLY A 38 -36.98 -38.07 -16.43
C GLY A 38 -36.28 -38.63 -15.19
N ARG A 39 -36.86 -38.32 -14.02
CA ARG A 39 -37.04 -39.19 -12.81
C ARG A 39 -35.75 -39.75 -12.18
N GLY A 40 -35.36 -39.39 -10.96
CA GLY A 40 -36.15 -39.33 -9.74
C GLY A 40 -36.12 -40.69 -9.04
N LEU A 41 -35.11 -40.95 -8.20
CA LEU A 41 -35.10 -42.04 -7.22
C LEU A 41 -34.27 -41.60 -5.99
N GLY A 42 -34.97 -41.46 -4.87
CA GLY A 42 -34.41 -41.07 -3.58
C GLY A 42 -33.65 -42.21 -2.90
N CYS A 43 -32.61 -41.84 -2.17
CA CYS A 43 -31.93 -42.72 -1.23
C CYS A 43 -32.54 -42.51 0.16
N GLY A 44 -33.40 -43.45 0.58
CA GLY A 44 -33.80 -43.66 1.96
C GLY A 44 -33.12 -44.93 2.51
N PRO A 45 -32.80 -44.97 3.82
CA PRO A 45 -31.84 -45.91 4.40
C PRO A 45 -32.48 -47.25 4.79
N ARG A 46 -31.67 -48.31 4.83
CA ARG A 46 -32.06 -49.58 5.49
C ARG A 46 -30.88 -50.27 6.21
N PRO A 47 -31.19 -51.12 7.21
CA PRO A 47 -30.38 -51.32 8.42
C PRO A 47 -29.98 -52.79 8.66
N ARG A 48 -29.40 -53.04 9.86
CA ARG A 48 -29.27 -54.28 10.69
C ARG A 48 -27.80 -54.61 10.99
N ALA A 49 -27.35 -54.46 12.24
CA ALA A 49 -27.42 -55.43 13.37
C ALA A 49 -26.60 -56.69 13.05
N SER A 50 -25.63 -57.17 13.83
CA SER A 50 -25.52 -57.41 15.28
C SER A 50 -24.11 -58.01 15.50
N THR A 51 -23.38 -57.79 16.60
CA THR A 51 -23.16 -58.73 17.74
C THR A 51 -21.79 -58.38 18.36
N GLY A 52 -21.64 -58.38 19.69
CA GLY A 52 -20.34 -58.23 20.39
C GLY A 52 -19.52 -59.54 20.39
N PRO A 53 -18.52 -59.79 21.28
CA PRO A 53 -17.97 -59.00 22.40
C PRO A 53 -16.39 -58.98 22.48
N ARG A 54 -15.84 -58.32 23.54
CA ARG A 54 -14.54 -58.52 24.25
C ARG A 54 -13.23 -58.77 23.46
N ASP A 55 -12.17 -58.01 23.75
CA ASP A 55 -10.97 -58.62 24.35
C ASP A 55 -10.04 -57.61 25.05
N ASP A 56 -9.59 -58.04 26.23
CA ASP A 56 -8.50 -57.50 27.02
C ASP A 56 -7.13 -57.87 26.42
N ARG A 57 -6.07 -57.19 26.90
CA ARG A 57 -4.63 -57.50 26.76
C ARG A 57 -3.99 -56.88 25.50
N PHE A 58 -2.91 -56.10 25.58
CA PHE A 58 -1.67 -56.33 26.30
C PHE A 58 -1.01 -55.01 26.75
N VAL A 59 -0.83 -54.85 28.06
CA VAL A 59 0.28 -54.03 28.61
C VAL A 59 1.50 -54.95 28.64
N ARG A 60 2.50 -54.70 27.78
CA ARG A 60 3.82 -55.31 27.95
C ARG A 60 4.67 -54.42 28.85
N VAL A 61 4.64 -54.71 30.14
CA VAL A 61 5.69 -54.30 31.07
C VAL A 61 6.89 -55.21 30.81
N LEU A 62 7.94 -54.69 30.17
CA LEU A 62 9.21 -55.38 30.09
C LEU A 62 10.00 -55.03 31.36
N SER A 63 9.99 -55.92 32.35
CA SER A 63 10.86 -55.79 33.53
C SER A 63 12.23 -56.39 33.21
N VAL A 64 13.20 -55.54 32.85
CA VAL A 64 14.61 -55.88 32.87
C VAL A 64 15.23 -55.22 34.09
N ARG A 65 15.74 -56.02 35.03
CA ARG A 65 16.50 -55.52 36.18
C ARG A 65 17.87 -55.05 35.69
N VAL A 66 18.05 -53.73 35.66
CA VAL A 66 19.35 -53.05 35.73
C VAL A 66 19.18 -51.89 36.72
N ALA A 67 20.27 -51.54 37.41
CA ALA A 67 20.33 -50.62 38.55
C ALA A 67 19.42 -49.38 38.44
N SER A 68 18.84 -48.98 39.58
CA SER A 68 17.95 -47.83 39.72
C SER A 68 18.65 -46.50 39.41
N GLN A 69 18.71 -46.12 38.14
CA GLN A 69 18.72 -44.71 37.75
C GLN A 69 17.28 -44.28 37.51
N ARG A 70 16.84 -43.17 38.14
CA ARG A 70 15.54 -42.58 37.79
C ARG A 70 15.67 -42.13 36.35
N VAL A 71 14.94 -42.77 35.43
CA VAL A 71 14.85 -42.32 34.05
C VAL A 71 13.99 -41.07 34.06
N GLU A 72 14.60 -39.91 33.88
CA GLU A 72 13.86 -38.68 33.66
C GLU A 72 13.19 -38.79 32.28
N LEU A 73 11.90 -38.49 32.20
CA LEU A 73 11.10 -38.66 30.99
C LEU A 73 10.72 -37.27 30.47
N SER A 74 11.02 -36.99 29.21
CA SER A 74 10.60 -35.75 28.56
C SER A 74 9.51 -35.99 27.53
N ARG A 75 8.48 -35.14 27.53
CA ARG A 75 7.42 -35.17 26.53
C ARG A 75 7.84 -34.28 25.36
N VAL A 76 7.95 -34.82 24.16
CA VAL A 76 8.32 -34.05 22.97
C VAL A 76 7.37 -34.30 21.82
N THR A 77 7.21 -33.30 20.96
CA THR A 77 6.45 -33.42 19.73
C THR A 77 7.39 -33.55 18.55
N LEU A 78 7.37 -34.68 17.88
CA LEU A 78 8.22 -34.95 16.72
C LEU A 78 7.46 -34.68 15.43
N VAL A 79 8.06 -33.87 14.56
CA VAL A 79 7.54 -33.51 13.24
C VAL A 79 8.46 -34.10 12.18
N GLY A 80 7.98 -35.14 11.49
CA GLY A 80 8.62 -35.66 10.28
C GLY A 80 7.96 -35.13 9.00
N ASP A 81 8.47 -35.55 7.84
CA ASP A 81 7.99 -35.11 6.52
C ASP A 81 6.50 -35.45 6.27
N ARG A 82 6.01 -36.55 6.85
CA ARG A 82 4.69 -37.12 6.56
C ARG A 82 3.74 -37.13 7.76
N ARG A 83 4.26 -37.13 8.98
CA ARG A 83 3.48 -37.27 10.22
C ARG A 83 4.10 -36.48 11.36
N ARG A 84 3.21 -36.08 12.27
CA ARG A 84 3.52 -35.48 13.57
C ARG A 84 3.06 -36.44 14.66
N VAL A 85 3.93 -36.74 15.62
CA VAL A 85 3.64 -37.67 16.72
C VAL A 85 4.16 -37.10 18.02
N ASP A 86 3.36 -37.16 19.08
CA ASP A 86 3.77 -36.80 20.43
C ASP A 86 4.28 -38.06 21.14
N LEU A 87 5.52 -38.00 21.63
CA LEU A 87 6.21 -39.11 22.26
C LEU A 87 6.76 -38.70 23.63
N VAL A 88 6.85 -39.69 24.52
CA VAL A 88 7.55 -39.54 25.81
C VAL A 88 8.84 -40.34 25.69
N LEU A 89 9.97 -39.66 25.77
CA LEU A 89 11.30 -40.23 25.56
C LEU A 89 12.13 -40.12 26.84
N PRO A 90 13.05 -41.07 27.12
CA PRO A 90 14.06 -40.91 28.16
C PRO A 90 14.91 -39.66 27.90
N ALA A 91 15.00 -38.76 28.88
CA ALA A 91 15.68 -37.48 28.75
C ALA A 91 17.22 -37.62 28.78
N ASP A 92 17.72 -38.65 29.47
CA ASP A 92 19.16 -38.92 29.67
C ASP A 92 19.77 -39.87 28.63
N GLU A 93 18.96 -40.49 27.76
CA GLU A 93 19.46 -41.41 26.74
C GLU A 93 19.97 -40.61 25.52
N PRO A 94 21.12 -40.99 24.94
CA PRO A 94 21.62 -40.33 23.73
C PRO A 94 20.65 -40.48 22.57
N ILE A 95 20.44 -39.38 21.85
CA ILE A 95 19.48 -39.26 20.76
C ILE A 95 19.74 -40.30 19.66
N GLY A 96 21.01 -40.64 19.39
CA GLY A 96 21.41 -41.65 18.42
C GLY A 96 20.86 -43.05 18.70
N ARG A 97 20.61 -43.40 19.97
CA ARG A 97 19.97 -44.67 20.34
C ARG A 97 18.46 -44.66 20.15
N LEU A 98 17.81 -43.52 20.34
CA LEU A 98 16.36 -43.37 20.20
C LEU A 98 15.93 -43.18 18.73
N LEU A 99 16.85 -42.71 17.88
CA LEU A 99 16.58 -42.36 16.49
C LEU A 99 15.97 -43.52 15.66
N PRO A 100 16.44 -44.78 15.72
CA PRO A 100 15.86 -45.86 14.94
C PRO A 100 14.38 -46.14 15.26
N ASP A 101 14.01 -46.03 16.54
CA ASP A 101 12.63 -46.25 16.99
C ASP A 101 11.74 -45.05 16.68
N ILE A 102 12.27 -43.81 16.80
CA ILE A 102 11.60 -42.59 16.36
C ILE A 102 11.27 -42.64 14.86
N LEU A 103 12.21 -43.11 14.03
CA LEU A 103 12.01 -43.23 12.58
C LEU A 103 10.91 -44.26 12.22
N ARG A 104 10.85 -45.37 12.96
CA ARG A 104 9.77 -46.36 12.82
C ARG A 104 8.41 -45.79 13.19
N LEU A 105 8.35 -45.03 14.29
CA LEU A 105 7.11 -44.40 14.79
C LEU A 105 6.60 -43.27 13.87
N LEU A 106 7.51 -42.53 13.24
CA LEU A 106 7.18 -41.48 12.26
C LEU A 106 6.86 -42.04 10.87
N ASP A 107 6.90 -43.36 10.69
CA ASP A 107 6.63 -44.06 9.42
C ASP A 107 7.59 -43.64 8.28
N ASP A 108 8.78 -43.14 8.63
CA ASP A 108 9.74 -42.58 7.68
C ASP A 108 10.69 -43.69 7.16
N HIS A 109 10.14 -44.50 6.26
CA HIS A 109 10.82 -45.66 5.68
C HIS A 109 12.13 -45.26 4.97
N THR A 110 13.14 -46.11 5.10
CA THR A 110 14.48 -45.98 4.50
C THR A 110 14.40 -45.56 3.04
N ALA A 111 14.94 -44.38 2.73
CA ALA A 111 15.19 -43.97 1.36
C ALA A 111 16.17 -44.96 0.70
N ALA A 112 16.12 -45.08 -0.63
CA ALA A 112 16.98 -45.99 -1.41
C ALA A 112 18.50 -45.73 -1.27
N GLN A 113 18.89 -44.68 -0.55
CA GLN A 113 20.26 -44.34 -0.20
C GLN A 113 20.37 -44.17 1.32
N PRO A 114 21.42 -44.70 1.98
CA PRO A 114 21.69 -44.40 3.38
C PRO A 114 21.99 -42.90 3.53
N MET A 115 21.20 -42.20 4.35
CA MET A 115 21.34 -40.76 4.59
C MET A 115 21.30 -40.49 6.09
N LEU A 116 22.17 -39.60 6.58
CA LEU A 116 22.14 -39.14 7.96
C LEU A 116 20.93 -38.22 8.19
N ARG A 117 20.31 -38.39 9.37
CA ARG A 117 19.17 -37.59 9.83
C ARG A 117 19.50 -36.96 11.17
N HIS A 118 19.05 -35.72 11.35
CA HIS A 118 19.24 -34.95 12.57
C HIS A 118 17.89 -34.47 13.10
N LEU A 119 17.79 -34.33 14.42
CA LEU A 119 16.69 -33.63 15.05
C LEU A 119 17.08 -32.16 15.22
N VAL A 120 16.20 -31.28 14.80
CA VAL A 120 16.38 -29.83 14.88
C VAL A 120 15.29 -29.27 15.79
N ALA A 121 15.67 -28.54 16.83
CA ALA A 121 14.69 -27.89 17.70
C ALA A 121 14.00 -26.71 16.98
N ALA A 122 12.91 -26.21 17.56
CA ALA A 122 12.11 -25.13 16.95
C ALA A 122 12.89 -23.81 16.74
N ASP A 123 13.98 -23.61 17.48
CA ASP A 123 14.90 -22.47 17.36
C ASP A 123 15.96 -22.64 16.26
N GLY A 124 15.97 -23.80 15.58
CA GLY A 124 16.94 -24.12 14.53
C GLY A 124 18.23 -24.77 15.03
N THR A 125 18.36 -25.05 16.34
CA THR A 125 19.53 -25.76 16.88
C THR A 125 19.52 -27.22 16.44
N LEU A 126 20.66 -27.69 15.92
CA LEU A 126 20.85 -29.06 15.48
C LEU A 126 21.31 -29.92 16.66
N LEU A 127 20.52 -30.93 17.02
CA LEU A 127 20.85 -31.85 18.09
C LEU A 127 21.81 -32.93 17.57
N SER A 128 22.95 -33.08 18.25
CA SER A 128 23.90 -34.14 17.93
C SER A 128 23.34 -35.51 18.33
N GLN A 129 23.78 -36.56 17.65
CA GLN A 129 23.38 -37.94 17.99
C GLN A 129 24.01 -38.43 19.30
N ASP A 130 25.10 -37.79 19.73
CA ASP A 130 25.78 -38.09 20.99
C ASP A 130 25.16 -37.35 22.19
N ASP A 131 24.31 -36.36 21.95
CA ASP A 131 23.65 -35.58 23.00
C ASP A 131 22.39 -36.29 23.52
N SER A 132 22.06 -36.05 24.79
CA SER A 132 20.76 -36.39 25.40
C SER A 132 19.79 -35.20 25.31
N LEU A 133 18.49 -35.44 25.44
CA LEU A 133 17.49 -34.35 25.45
C LEU A 133 17.70 -33.38 26.63
N ALA A 134 18.14 -33.91 27.78
CA ALA A 134 18.46 -33.12 28.97
C ALA A 134 19.72 -32.26 28.75
N SER A 135 20.79 -32.82 28.19
CA SER A 135 22.04 -32.08 27.94
C SER A 135 21.90 -31.01 26.86
N ALA A 136 20.97 -31.19 25.92
CA ALA A 136 20.63 -30.20 24.91
C ALA A 136 19.60 -29.15 25.38
N GLY A 137 19.14 -29.21 26.64
CA GLY A 137 18.22 -28.22 27.21
C GLY A 137 16.82 -28.24 26.60
N VAL A 138 16.37 -29.38 26.06
CA VAL A 138 15.06 -29.51 25.43
C VAL A 138 13.97 -29.53 26.51
N ALA A 139 13.12 -28.51 26.52
CA ALA A 139 12.01 -28.41 27.47
C ALA A 139 10.87 -29.39 27.17
N ASP A 140 10.10 -29.76 28.20
CA ASP A 140 8.88 -30.55 28.02
C ASP A 140 7.85 -29.80 27.15
N GLY A 141 7.35 -30.52 26.14
CA GLY A 141 6.46 -30.01 25.10
C GLY A 141 7.20 -29.40 23.89
N ALA A 142 8.52 -29.45 23.85
CA ALA A 142 9.29 -28.93 22.72
C ALA A 142 8.96 -29.67 21.41
N VAL A 143 8.93 -28.90 20.33
CA VAL A 143 8.72 -29.42 18.97
C VAL A 143 10.06 -29.65 18.31
N LEU A 144 10.35 -30.89 17.97
CA LEU A 144 11.57 -31.31 17.29
C LEU A 144 11.22 -31.71 15.86
N ARG A 145 11.94 -31.16 14.88
CA ARG A 145 11.77 -31.50 13.46
C ARG A 145 12.87 -32.46 13.03
N LEU A 146 12.49 -33.54 12.39
CA LEU A 146 13.44 -34.44 11.75
C LEU A 146 13.83 -33.86 10.39
N VAL A 147 15.12 -33.61 10.19
CA VAL A 147 15.66 -32.99 8.96
C VAL A 147 16.74 -33.90 8.38
N ARG A 148 16.78 -34.03 7.04
CA ARG A 148 17.81 -34.78 6.33
C ARG A 148 19.05 -33.91 6.18
N GLU A 149 20.25 -34.49 6.20
CA GLU A 149 21.51 -33.73 6.13
C GLU A 149 21.58 -32.76 4.91
N ARG A 150 21.00 -33.13 3.76
CA ARG A 150 20.89 -32.27 2.56
C ARG A 150 19.94 -31.07 2.69
N ASP A 151 19.07 -31.06 3.71
CA ASP A 151 18.15 -29.96 4.01
C ASP A 151 18.70 -29.04 5.11
N THR A 152 19.90 -29.31 5.61
CA THR A 152 20.70 -28.30 6.29
C THR A 152 21.30 -27.44 5.19
N PRO A 153 20.94 -26.16 5.04
CA PRO A 153 21.68 -25.30 4.15
C PRO A 153 23.13 -25.34 4.64
N ALA A 154 24.04 -25.86 3.82
CA ALA A 154 25.46 -25.64 4.08
C ALA A 154 25.61 -24.14 4.26
N ALA A 155 26.11 -23.69 5.41
CA ALA A 155 26.42 -22.28 5.60
C ALA A 155 27.24 -21.84 4.38
N PRO A 156 26.81 -20.77 3.66
CA PRO A 156 27.44 -20.39 2.41
C PRO A 156 28.93 -20.22 2.68
N VAL A 157 29.73 -21.09 2.06
CA VAL A 157 31.18 -21.01 2.15
C VAL A 157 31.59 -19.82 1.30
N VAL A 158 31.88 -18.71 1.98
CA VAL A 158 32.27 -17.43 1.40
C VAL A 158 33.57 -17.62 0.62
N HIS A 159 33.46 -17.62 -0.71
CA HIS A 159 34.61 -17.65 -1.60
C HIS A 159 35.00 -16.29 -2.16
N ASP A 160 34.19 -15.24 -1.92
CA ASP A 160 34.64 -13.87 -2.20
C ASP A 160 33.89 -12.87 -1.30
N VAL A 161 34.62 -12.21 -0.41
CA VAL A 161 34.09 -11.19 0.51
C VAL A 161 33.53 -9.98 -0.27
N SER A 162 33.84 -9.89 -1.57
CA SER A 162 33.39 -8.84 -2.49
C SER A 162 31.96 -9.09 -3.02
N ASP A 163 31.58 -10.34 -3.25
CA ASP A 163 30.26 -10.69 -3.80
C ASP A 163 29.16 -10.64 -2.72
N GLU A 164 29.49 -10.97 -1.46
CA GLU A 164 28.53 -10.88 -0.35
C GLU A 164 28.15 -9.41 -0.04
N VAL A 165 29.08 -8.46 -0.20
CA VAL A 165 28.78 -7.02 -0.05
C VAL A 165 27.90 -6.52 -1.20
N ALA A 166 27.99 -7.14 -2.38
CA ALA A 166 27.14 -6.83 -3.52
C ALA A 166 25.73 -7.43 -3.38
N GLU A 167 25.63 -8.64 -2.82
CA GLU A 167 24.34 -9.32 -2.58
C GLU A 167 23.59 -8.68 -1.39
N ASP A 168 24.30 -8.17 -0.39
CA ASP A 168 23.71 -7.38 0.71
C ASP A 168 23.25 -5.97 0.26
N LEU A 169 23.64 -5.49 -0.92
CA LEU A 169 23.09 -4.26 -1.52
C LEU A 169 21.72 -4.50 -2.18
N ASP A 170 21.40 -5.73 -2.59
CA ASP A 170 20.11 -6.05 -3.21
C ASP A 170 18.95 -6.00 -2.21
N LEU A 171 19.24 -6.19 -0.91
CA LEU A 171 18.28 -6.09 0.18
C LEU A 171 18.03 -4.64 0.66
N ARG A 172 18.80 -3.66 0.16
CA ARG A 172 18.73 -2.27 0.64
C ARG A 172 17.74 -1.47 -0.21
N ALA A 173 16.69 -0.97 0.45
CA ALA A 173 15.60 -0.17 -0.15
C ALA A 173 16.03 1.10 -0.91
N TRP A 174 17.30 1.50 -0.82
CA TRP A 174 17.88 2.71 -1.42
C TRP A 174 18.83 2.45 -2.60
N ARG A 175 18.88 1.22 -3.13
CA ARG A 175 19.72 0.92 -4.30
C ARG A 175 19.19 1.63 -5.55
N TRP A 176 20.11 2.18 -6.34
CA TRP A 176 19.82 2.77 -7.65
C TRP A 176 19.46 1.68 -8.68
N GLY A 177 18.23 1.19 -8.61
CA GLY A 177 17.68 0.20 -9.53
C GLY A 177 16.83 0.82 -10.65
N ASP A 178 16.26 -0.04 -11.48
CA ASP A 178 15.35 0.34 -12.57
C ASP A 178 14.17 1.19 -12.08
N ALA A 179 13.55 0.79 -10.98
CA ALA A 179 12.43 1.52 -10.38
C ALA A 179 12.85 2.94 -9.98
N ALA A 180 13.98 3.10 -9.29
CA ALA A 180 14.51 4.41 -8.89
C ALA A 180 14.78 5.28 -10.12
N ARG A 181 15.48 4.75 -11.14
CA ARG A 181 15.75 5.46 -12.40
C ARG A 181 14.47 5.96 -13.07
N ARG A 182 13.44 5.12 -13.14
CA ARG A 182 12.15 5.44 -13.77
C ARG A 182 11.41 6.53 -13.00
N TRP A 183 11.31 6.40 -11.68
CA TRP A 183 10.69 7.42 -10.83
C TRP A 183 11.43 8.76 -10.91
N THR A 184 12.76 8.75 -10.88
CA THR A 184 13.55 9.98 -11.03
C THR A 184 13.39 10.60 -12.40
N ALA A 185 13.40 9.80 -13.48
CA ALA A 185 13.22 10.32 -14.84
C ALA A 185 11.81 10.90 -15.04
N ALA A 186 10.78 10.22 -14.53
CA ALA A 186 9.41 10.71 -14.58
C ALA A 186 9.23 12.00 -13.76
N ALA A 187 9.73 12.03 -12.52
CA ALA A 187 9.65 13.20 -11.66
C ALA A 187 10.40 14.41 -12.26
N THR A 188 11.62 14.20 -12.74
CA THR A 188 12.40 15.25 -13.42
C THR A 188 11.72 15.71 -14.70
N GLY A 189 11.18 14.80 -15.51
CA GLY A 189 10.46 15.13 -16.73
C GLY A 189 9.23 15.99 -16.47
N VAL A 190 8.38 15.59 -15.50
CA VAL A 190 7.21 16.39 -15.08
C VAL A 190 7.65 17.74 -14.54
N GLY A 191 8.68 17.78 -13.68
CA GLY A 191 9.21 19.02 -13.11
C GLY A 191 9.71 19.99 -14.17
N LEU A 192 10.51 19.53 -15.14
CA LEU A 192 11.02 20.36 -16.23
C LEU A 192 9.90 20.87 -17.13
N VAL A 193 8.91 20.04 -17.44
CA VAL A 193 7.77 20.43 -18.28
C VAL A 193 6.91 21.49 -17.58
N VAL A 194 6.61 21.33 -16.29
CA VAL A 194 5.89 22.33 -15.50
C VAL A 194 6.70 23.61 -15.36
N ALA A 195 8.00 23.52 -15.06
CA ALA A 195 8.89 24.67 -14.97
C ALA A 195 8.93 25.45 -16.29
N ALA A 196 9.05 24.76 -17.43
CA ALA A 196 8.98 25.39 -18.75
C ALA A 196 7.64 26.11 -18.97
N GLY A 197 6.52 25.51 -18.58
CA GLY A 197 5.21 26.15 -18.69
C GLY A 197 5.05 27.38 -17.80
N VAL A 198 5.53 27.32 -16.55
CA VAL A 198 5.52 28.46 -15.61
C VAL A 198 6.42 29.59 -16.11
N MET A 199 7.63 29.27 -16.58
CA MET A 199 8.54 30.25 -17.16
C MET A 199 7.95 30.89 -18.42
N ALA A 200 7.35 30.10 -19.32
CA ALA A 200 6.70 30.62 -20.51
C ALA A 200 5.57 31.58 -20.16
N ARG A 201 4.71 31.21 -19.20
CA ARG A 201 3.64 32.08 -18.69
C ARG A 201 4.19 33.41 -18.13
N GLY A 202 5.31 33.37 -17.43
CA GLY A 202 5.95 34.57 -16.87
C GLY A 202 6.63 35.46 -17.92
N SER A 203 7.23 34.87 -18.96
CA SER A 203 8.00 35.62 -19.97
C SER A 203 7.17 36.13 -21.14
N LEU A 204 6.14 35.39 -21.56
CA LEU A 204 5.33 35.69 -22.74
C LEU A 204 3.91 36.16 -22.39
N GLY A 205 3.51 36.06 -21.12
CA GLY A 205 2.16 36.42 -20.66
C GLY A 205 1.17 35.26 -20.74
N ALA A 206 0.11 35.34 -19.92
CA ALA A 206 -0.87 34.26 -19.79
C ALA A 206 -1.69 34.05 -21.07
N SER A 207 -2.10 35.12 -21.76
CA SER A 207 -2.99 35.05 -22.93
C SER A 207 -2.34 34.33 -24.12
N ASP A 208 -1.06 34.59 -24.38
CA ASP A 208 -0.34 34.02 -25.52
C ASP A 208 0.04 32.55 -25.29
N VAL A 209 0.22 32.15 -24.02
CA VAL A 209 0.73 30.84 -23.63
C VAL A 209 -0.38 29.85 -23.25
N ALA A 210 -1.60 30.32 -22.99
CA ALA A 210 -2.70 29.48 -22.56
C ALA A 210 -3.08 28.38 -23.57
N VAL A 211 -3.32 28.76 -24.84
CA VAL A 211 -3.64 27.82 -25.92
C VAL A 211 -2.50 26.83 -26.21
N PRO A 212 -1.23 27.26 -26.38
CA PRO A 212 -0.16 26.31 -26.65
C PRO A 212 0.11 25.36 -25.47
N LEU A 213 -0.04 25.80 -24.22
CA LEU A 213 0.05 24.89 -23.06
C LEU A 213 -0.97 23.77 -23.13
N LEU A 214 -2.24 24.11 -23.40
CA LEU A 214 -3.29 23.10 -23.58
C LEU A 214 -3.05 22.22 -24.81
N GLY A 215 -2.54 22.79 -25.91
CA GLY A 215 -2.17 22.03 -27.11
C GLY A 215 -1.09 20.99 -26.82
N VAL A 216 -0.03 21.37 -26.10
CA VAL A 216 1.04 20.45 -25.68
C VAL A 216 0.52 19.43 -24.66
N ALA A 217 -0.34 19.84 -23.72
CA ALA A 217 -0.98 18.95 -22.77
C ALA A 217 -1.77 17.82 -23.45
N VAL A 218 -2.58 18.18 -24.45
CA VAL A 218 -3.34 17.23 -25.27
C VAL A 218 -2.40 16.35 -26.09
N LEU A 219 -1.37 16.92 -26.71
CA LEU A 219 -0.40 16.15 -27.50
C LEU A 219 0.33 15.11 -26.66
N LEU A 220 0.86 15.47 -25.50
CA LEU A 220 1.55 14.53 -24.60
C LEU A 220 0.60 13.44 -24.10
N SER A 221 -0.62 13.80 -23.72
CA SER A 221 -1.65 12.85 -23.28
C SER A 221 -2.03 11.87 -24.40
N ALA A 222 -2.24 12.38 -25.62
CA ALA A 222 -2.58 11.60 -26.80
C ALA A 222 -1.45 10.65 -27.22
N LEU A 223 -0.19 11.11 -27.16
CA LEU A 223 0.99 10.27 -27.38
C LEU A 223 1.13 9.21 -26.28
N GLY A 224 0.79 9.52 -25.03
CA GLY A 224 0.87 8.57 -23.92
C GLY A 224 -0.04 7.35 -24.09
N VAL A 225 -1.23 7.50 -24.68
CA VAL A 225 -2.23 6.42 -24.85
C VAL A 225 -1.71 5.21 -25.64
N PRO A 226 -1.14 5.35 -26.86
CA PRO A 226 -0.60 4.21 -27.60
C PRO A 226 0.58 3.57 -26.86
N PHE A 227 1.48 4.34 -26.26
CA PHE A 227 2.60 3.81 -25.48
C PHE A 227 2.12 2.99 -24.27
N ALA A 228 1.06 3.43 -23.60
CA ALA A 228 0.43 2.74 -22.48
C ALA A 228 -0.20 1.38 -22.87
N ARG A 229 -0.55 1.19 -24.16
CA ARG A 229 -1.13 -0.05 -24.69
C ARG A 229 -0.08 -1.05 -25.19
N LEU A 230 1.18 -0.67 -25.29
CA LEU A 230 2.25 -1.57 -25.73
C LEU A 230 2.57 -2.63 -24.66
N ARG A 231 2.95 -3.83 -25.10
CA ARG A 231 3.21 -4.98 -24.21
C ARG A 231 4.47 -4.85 -23.36
N LYS A 232 5.46 -4.07 -23.78
CA LYS A 232 6.71 -3.90 -23.03
C LYS A 232 6.50 -2.93 -21.87
N HIS A 233 6.93 -3.33 -20.69
CA HIS A 233 6.75 -2.58 -19.44
C HIS A 233 7.32 -1.15 -19.52
N ALA A 234 8.52 -0.98 -20.10
CA ALA A 234 9.14 0.34 -20.29
C ALA A 234 8.29 1.31 -21.12
N HIS A 235 7.60 0.83 -22.17
CA HIS A 235 6.71 1.70 -22.96
C HIS A 235 5.45 2.08 -22.20
N ARG A 236 4.92 1.17 -21.37
CA ARG A 236 3.75 1.45 -20.54
C ARG A 236 4.02 2.56 -19.53
N GLU A 237 5.21 2.54 -18.94
CA GLU A 237 5.66 3.58 -18.01
C GLU A 237 5.89 4.92 -18.70
N LEU A 238 6.54 4.92 -19.87
CA LEU A 238 6.66 6.12 -20.71
C LEU A 238 5.28 6.70 -21.04
N GLY A 239 4.31 5.84 -21.38
CA GLY A 239 2.92 6.23 -21.60
C GLY A 239 2.29 6.91 -20.39
N SER A 240 2.45 6.34 -19.19
CA SER A 240 1.97 6.99 -17.96
C SER A 240 2.68 8.29 -17.64
N THR A 241 3.99 8.39 -17.85
CA THR A 241 4.74 9.63 -17.62
C THR A 241 4.29 10.73 -18.58
N LEU A 242 4.08 10.40 -19.86
CA LEU A 242 3.54 11.33 -20.85
C LEU A 242 2.14 11.83 -20.46
N MET A 243 1.27 10.96 -19.96
CA MET A 243 -0.04 11.34 -19.44
C MET A 243 0.04 12.24 -18.20
N VAL A 244 0.99 11.99 -17.29
CA VAL A 244 1.20 12.83 -16.11
C VAL A 244 1.77 14.20 -16.51
N CYS A 245 2.73 14.25 -17.43
CA CYS A 245 3.24 15.52 -17.99
C CYS A 245 2.12 16.29 -18.70
N GLY A 246 1.35 15.60 -19.54
CA GLY A 246 0.20 16.17 -20.24
C GLY A 246 -0.86 16.69 -19.27
N GLY A 247 -1.16 15.94 -18.23
CA GLY A 247 -2.09 16.35 -17.18
C GLY A 247 -1.60 17.54 -16.34
N ALA A 248 -0.32 17.56 -15.97
CA ALA A 248 0.27 18.68 -15.24
C ALA A 248 0.23 19.97 -16.07
N LEU A 249 0.56 19.89 -17.37
CA LEU A 249 0.36 21.01 -18.31
C LEU A 249 -1.11 21.34 -18.53
N GLY A 250 -2.00 20.35 -18.52
CA GLY A 250 -3.44 20.56 -18.67
C GLY A 250 -4.03 21.36 -17.51
N VAL A 251 -3.61 21.03 -16.27
CA VAL A 251 -3.97 21.77 -15.05
C VAL A 251 -3.39 23.18 -15.10
N LEU A 252 -2.10 23.33 -15.42
CA LEU A 252 -1.46 24.63 -15.58
C LEU A 252 -2.12 25.46 -16.68
N GLY A 253 -2.44 24.84 -17.81
CA GLY A 253 -3.09 25.44 -18.98
C GLY A 253 -4.53 25.85 -18.70
N ALA A 254 -5.29 25.06 -17.95
CA ALA A 254 -6.62 25.43 -17.50
C ALA A 254 -6.56 26.64 -16.56
N TRP A 255 -5.58 26.65 -15.64
CA TRP A 255 -5.33 27.80 -14.78
C TRP A 255 -4.91 29.05 -15.58
N THR A 256 -4.09 28.90 -16.62
CA THR A 256 -3.66 30.02 -17.47
C THR A 256 -4.78 30.57 -18.34
N VAL A 257 -5.64 29.71 -18.89
CA VAL A 257 -6.87 30.14 -19.59
C VAL A 257 -7.77 30.90 -18.63
N ALA A 258 -8.00 30.38 -17.42
CA ALA A 258 -8.87 31.03 -16.44
C ALA A 258 -8.37 32.42 -16.06
N ASP A 259 -7.05 32.60 -15.90
CA ASP A 259 -6.47 33.93 -15.66
C ASP A 259 -6.56 34.84 -16.90
N ALA A 260 -6.27 34.32 -18.10
CA ALA A 260 -6.29 35.12 -19.33
C ALA A 260 -7.71 35.59 -19.71
N GLN A 261 -8.72 34.80 -19.40
CA GLN A 261 -10.14 35.07 -19.69
C GLN A 261 -10.89 35.69 -18.50
N GLY A 262 -10.23 35.91 -17.36
CA GLY A 262 -10.86 36.49 -16.19
C GLY A 262 -11.99 35.65 -15.61
N TRP A 263 -11.87 34.32 -15.62
CA TRP A 263 -12.87 33.43 -15.04
C TRP A 263 -13.02 33.67 -13.54
N ASP A 264 -14.26 33.57 -13.08
CA ASP A 264 -14.58 33.59 -11.65
C ASP A 264 -14.01 32.35 -10.94
N GLY A 265 -14.01 32.39 -9.61
CA GLY A 265 -13.47 31.31 -8.76
C GLY A 265 -14.07 29.94 -9.10
N PRO A 266 -15.42 29.80 -9.17
CA PRO A 266 -16.06 28.54 -9.50
C PRO A 266 -15.73 28.04 -10.92
N ALA A 267 -15.86 28.85 -11.98
CA ALA A 267 -15.52 28.38 -13.33
C ALA A 267 -14.04 27.99 -13.45
N ARG A 268 -13.14 28.71 -12.75
CA ARG A 268 -11.73 28.34 -12.65
C ARG A 268 -11.54 26.98 -11.97
N LEU A 269 -12.19 26.74 -10.85
CA LEU A 269 -12.14 25.46 -10.14
C LEU A 269 -12.67 24.33 -11.03
N ALA A 270 -13.79 24.54 -11.71
CA ALA A 270 -14.37 23.59 -12.64
C ALA A 270 -13.43 23.26 -13.82
N GLY A 271 -12.77 24.26 -14.41
CA GLY A 271 -11.81 24.06 -15.50
C GLY A 271 -10.58 23.28 -15.08
N VAL A 272 -9.97 23.68 -13.97
CA VAL A 272 -8.78 23.02 -13.41
C VAL A 272 -9.10 21.61 -12.93
N GLY A 273 -10.23 21.45 -12.24
CA GLY A 273 -10.77 20.17 -11.81
C GLY A 273 -11.06 19.25 -12.99
N GLY A 274 -11.65 19.78 -14.07
CA GLY A 274 -11.91 19.06 -15.32
C GLY A 274 -10.63 18.53 -15.97
N ALA A 275 -9.59 19.35 -16.09
CA ALA A 275 -8.29 18.91 -16.61
C ALA A 275 -7.66 17.79 -15.75
N PHE A 276 -7.78 17.91 -14.42
CA PHE A 276 -7.30 16.89 -13.50
C PHE A 276 -8.11 15.59 -13.59
N VAL A 277 -9.44 15.67 -13.71
CA VAL A 277 -10.34 14.52 -13.93
C VAL A 277 -9.98 13.78 -15.22
N VAL A 278 -9.80 14.49 -16.34
CA VAL A 278 -9.40 13.88 -17.62
C VAL A 278 -8.10 13.11 -17.46
N THR A 279 -7.12 13.70 -16.78
CA THR A 279 -5.83 13.04 -16.50
C THR A 279 -6.01 11.76 -15.69
N LEU A 280 -6.77 11.81 -14.61
CA LEU A 280 -7.02 10.65 -13.74
C LEU A 280 -7.82 9.54 -14.45
N VAL A 281 -8.75 9.92 -15.33
CA VAL A 281 -9.49 8.97 -16.17
C VAL A 281 -8.55 8.30 -17.18
N LEU A 282 -7.72 9.06 -17.90
CA LEU A 282 -6.73 8.50 -18.83
C LEU A 282 -5.78 7.54 -18.10
N LEU A 283 -5.26 7.95 -16.95
CA LEU A 283 -4.38 7.14 -16.12
C LEU A 283 -5.12 5.88 -15.62
N GLY A 284 -6.39 5.99 -15.22
CA GLY A 284 -7.18 4.87 -14.75
C GLY A 284 -7.53 3.85 -15.83
N VAL A 285 -7.77 4.32 -17.06
CA VAL A 285 -8.15 3.46 -18.19
C VAL A 285 -6.94 2.81 -18.86
N PHE A 286 -5.83 3.54 -19.00
CA PHE A 286 -4.70 3.11 -19.83
C PHE A 286 -3.44 2.69 -19.05
N SER A 287 -3.27 3.12 -17.81
CA SER A 287 -2.06 2.82 -17.03
C SER A 287 -2.24 1.66 -16.03
N ALA A 288 -1.19 1.35 -15.27
CA ALA A 288 -1.23 0.37 -14.18
C ALA A 288 -2.00 0.87 -12.93
N VAL A 289 -2.37 2.16 -12.88
CA VAL A 289 -3.20 2.73 -11.81
C VAL A 289 -4.60 2.11 -11.79
N GLY A 290 -5.14 1.76 -12.96
CA GLY A 290 -6.39 1.02 -13.07
C GLY A 290 -7.58 1.74 -12.42
N ARG A 291 -8.46 0.99 -11.75
CA ARG A 291 -9.66 1.55 -11.10
C ARG A 291 -9.33 2.64 -10.08
N GLY A 292 -8.12 2.66 -9.50
CA GLY A 292 -7.70 3.72 -8.57
C GLY A 292 -7.75 5.11 -9.19
N GLY A 293 -7.45 5.25 -10.49
CA GLY A 293 -7.52 6.53 -11.20
C GLY A 293 -8.96 7.01 -11.36
N LEU A 294 -9.89 6.08 -11.62
CA LEU A 294 -11.32 6.39 -11.72
C LEU A 294 -11.93 6.78 -10.36
N VAL A 295 -11.51 6.13 -9.27
CA VAL A 295 -11.90 6.51 -7.90
C VAL A 295 -11.38 7.90 -7.57
N GLY A 296 -10.11 8.20 -7.90
CA GLY A 296 -9.55 9.54 -7.76
C GLY A 296 -10.33 10.58 -8.58
N ALA A 297 -10.66 10.28 -9.84
CA ALA A 297 -11.47 11.15 -10.68
C ALA A 297 -12.86 11.43 -10.07
N GLY A 298 -13.53 10.40 -9.54
CA GLY A 298 -14.79 10.56 -8.81
C GLY A 298 -14.65 11.41 -7.54
N ALA A 299 -13.54 11.28 -6.81
CA ALA A 299 -13.23 12.13 -5.67
C ALA A 299 -13.07 13.61 -6.10
N VAL A 300 -12.41 13.88 -7.23
CA VAL A 300 -12.29 15.26 -7.76
C VAL A 300 -13.65 15.81 -8.15
N VAL A 301 -14.44 15.07 -8.94
CA VAL A 301 -15.77 15.51 -9.37
C VAL A 301 -16.68 15.82 -8.18
N SER A 302 -16.71 14.93 -7.18
CA SER A 302 -17.53 15.14 -5.98
C SER A 302 -17.04 16.32 -5.13
N THR A 303 -15.73 16.48 -5.00
CA THR A 303 -15.13 17.59 -4.26
C THR A 303 -15.41 18.92 -4.97
N VAL A 304 -15.09 19.04 -6.26
CA VAL A 304 -15.38 20.24 -7.06
C VAL A 304 -16.86 20.55 -7.04
N GLY A 305 -17.74 19.56 -7.24
CA GLY A 305 -19.19 19.76 -7.16
C GLY A 305 -19.66 20.26 -5.79
N ALA A 306 -19.05 19.82 -4.68
CA ALA A 306 -19.34 20.34 -3.35
C ALA A 306 -18.90 21.81 -3.18
N TRP A 307 -17.74 22.18 -3.74
CA TRP A 307 -17.26 23.56 -3.78
C TRP A 307 -18.18 24.47 -4.59
N GLU A 308 -18.54 24.06 -5.80
CA GLU A 308 -19.48 24.79 -6.67
C GLU A 308 -20.85 24.97 -5.99
N LEU A 309 -21.39 23.91 -5.38
CA LEU A 309 -22.67 23.97 -4.68
C LEU A 309 -22.63 24.92 -3.48
N ALA A 310 -21.54 24.89 -2.71
CA ALA A 310 -21.37 25.80 -1.58
C ALA A 310 -21.25 27.25 -2.04
N ALA A 311 -20.46 27.51 -3.08
CA ALA A 311 -20.32 28.84 -3.68
C ALA A 311 -21.63 29.35 -4.32
N ALA A 312 -22.50 28.46 -4.80
CA ALA A 312 -23.80 28.85 -5.33
C ALA A 312 -24.82 29.25 -4.24
N VAL A 313 -24.60 28.84 -2.99
CA VAL A 313 -25.50 29.13 -1.86
C VAL A 313 -24.94 30.25 -0.98
N GLN A 314 -23.63 30.47 -0.98
CA GLN A 314 -22.94 31.41 -0.13
C GLN A 314 -21.92 32.23 -0.92
N ASP A 315 -22.08 33.56 -0.91
CA ASP A 315 -21.19 34.50 -1.60
C ASP A 315 -19.89 34.75 -0.82
N ASP A 316 -19.92 34.60 0.51
CA ASP A 316 -18.75 34.76 1.36
C ASP A 316 -17.81 33.54 1.26
N VAL A 317 -16.65 33.77 0.63
CA VAL A 317 -15.62 32.75 0.38
C VAL A 317 -15.04 32.17 1.68
N GLY A 318 -14.96 32.96 2.75
CA GLY A 318 -14.50 32.51 4.06
C GLY A 318 -15.49 31.54 4.70
N LEU A 319 -16.79 31.83 4.59
CA LEU A 319 -17.85 30.93 5.07
C LEU A 319 -17.95 29.64 4.24
N VAL A 320 -17.76 29.72 2.92
CA VAL A 320 -17.63 28.52 2.06
C VAL A 320 -16.47 27.63 2.53
N GLY A 321 -15.31 28.24 2.77
CA GLY A 321 -14.14 27.56 3.32
C GLY A 321 -14.42 26.91 4.67
N ALA A 322 -15.09 27.61 5.59
CA ALA A 322 -15.44 27.08 6.90
C ALA A 322 -16.33 25.82 6.81
N VAL A 323 -17.35 25.83 5.93
CA VAL A 323 -18.23 24.67 5.71
C VAL A 323 -17.46 23.50 5.08
N LEU A 324 -16.66 23.78 4.05
CA LEU A 324 -15.94 22.73 3.32
C LEU A 324 -14.78 22.14 4.10
N ALA A 325 -14.25 22.84 5.11
CA ALA A 325 -13.32 22.28 6.07
C ALA A 325 -13.98 21.12 6.84
N VAL A 326 -15.21 21.32 7.34
CA VAL A 326 -15.97 20.27 8.05
C VAL A 326 -16.29 19.12 7.12
N VAL A 327 -16.80 19.41 5.92
CA VAL A 327 -17.12 18.38 4.93
C VAL A 327 -15.88 17.55 4.59
N SER A 328 -14.74 18.19 4.34
CA SER A 328 -13.49 17.50 4.01
C SER A 328 -13.00 16.61 5.17
N VAL A 329 -13.10 17.07 6.42
CA VAL A 329 -12.74 16.28 7.61
C VAL A 329 -13.66 15.07 7.78
N VAL A 330 -14.97 15.24 7.59
CA VAL A 330 -15.94 14.14 7.66
C VAL A 330 -15.66 13.11 6.55
N VAL A 331 -15.39 13.56 5.33
CA VAL A 331 -15.04 12.69 4.19
C VAL A 331 -13.75 11.92 4.47
N LEU A 332 -12.69 12.56 4.98
CA LEU A 332 -11.48 11.88 5.46
C LEU A 332 -11.82 10.82 6.53
N GLY A 333 -12.84 11.04 7.37
CA GLY A 333 -13.33 10.09 8.36
C GLY A 333 -13.91 8.82 7.81
N VAL A 334 -14.68 8.94 6.73
CA VAL A 334 -15.38 7.81 6.13
C VAL A 334 -14.60 7.16 5.01
N LEU A 335 -13.60 7.84 4.42
CA LEU A 335 -12.80 7.37 3.30
C LEU A 335 -12.21 5.96 3.49
N PRO A 336 -11.54 5.63 4.62
CA PRO A 336 -11.05 4.28 4.86
C PRO A 336 -12.17 3.22 4.85
N ARG A 337 -13.33 3.54 5.42
CA ARG A 337 -14.50 2.62 5.41
C ARG A 337 -15.05 2.45 3.99
N LEU A 338 -15.16 3.53 3.23
CA LEU A 338 -15.59 3.50 1.83
C LEU A 338 -14.63 2.72 0.94
N ALA A 339 -13.33 2.80 1.19
CA ALA A 339 -12.35 2.00 0.47
C ALA A 339 -12.46 0.51 0.81
N LEU A 340 -12.70 0.15 2.07
CA LEU A 340 -12.91 -1.24 2.48
C LEU A 340 -14.20 -1.84 1.87
N THR A 341 -15.29 -1.08 1.81
CA THR A 341 -16.54 -1.53 1.17
C THR A 341 -16.40 -1.58 -0.36
N GLY A 342 -15.76 -0.57 -0.95
CA GLY A 342 -15.51 -0.48 -2.41
C GLY A 342 -14.50 -1.49 -2.95
N ALA A 343 -13.62 -2.04 -2.10
CA ALA A 343 -12.68 -3.11 -2.46
C ALA A 343 -13.36 -4.44 -2.82
N GLY A 344 -14.68 -4.56 -2.59
CA GLY A 344 -15.40 -5.80 -2.82
C GLY A 344 -15.03 -6.88 -1.81
N LEU A 345 -14.54 -6.51 -0.62
CA LEU A 345 -14.34 -7.45 0.49
C LEU A 345 -15.66 -8.13 0.87
N THR A 346 -16.78 -7.41 0.78
CA THR A 346 -18.13 -7.98 0.92
C THR A 346 -18.43 -8.99 -0.19
N ALA A 347 -18.14 -8.66 -1.45
CA ALA A 347 -18.33 -9.59 -2.57
C ALA A 347 -17.38 -10.81 -2.54
N LEU A 348 -16.20 -10.67 -1.92
CA LEU A 348 -15.24 -11.76 -1.68
C LEU A 348 -15.66 -12.62 -0.49
N ASP A 349 -16.21 -12.01 0.55
CA ASP A 349 -16.76 -12.70 1.73
C ASP A 349 -18.05 -13.45 1.40
N ASP A 350 -18.89 -12.88 0.52
CA ASP A 350 -20.08 -13.55 -0.04
C ASP A 350 -19.69 -14.75 -0.92
N ARG A 351 -18.63 -14.62 -1.74
CA ARG A 351 -18.10 -15.74 -2.56
C ARG A 351 -17.46 -16.84 -1.71
N ARG A 352 -16.79 -16.47 -0.62
CA ARG A 352 -16.23 -17.41 0.36
C ARG A 352 -17.33 -18.12 1.13
N SER A 353 -18.37 -17.38 1.54
CA SER A 353 -19.58 -17.91 2.19
C SER A 353 -20.38 -18.81 1.24
N GLY A 354 -20.32 -18.55 -0.06
CA GLY A 354 -20.86 -19.40 -1.14
C GLY A 354 -20.00 -20.61 -1.51
N GLY A 355 -18.91 -20.90 -0.77
CA GLY A 355 -18.11 -22.12 -0.94
C GLY A 355 -17.09 -22.12 -2.07
N THR A 356 -16.84 -20.97 -2.72
CA THR A 356 -15.82 -20.87 -3.77
C THR A 356 -14.46 -20.44 -3.19
N SER A 357 -13.39 -21.17 -3.52
CA SER A 357 -12.03 -20.83 -3.08
C SER A 357 -11.51 -19.62 -3.87
N VAL A 358 -11.25 -18.52 -3.17
CA VAL A 358 -10.66 -17.31 -3.75
C VAL A 358 -9.13 -17.47 -3.76
N SER A 359 -8.49 -17.23 -4.91
CA SER A 359 -7.02 -17.29 -5.03
C SER A 359 -6.36 -16.09 -4.34
N ARG A 360 -5.26 -16.33 -3.59
CA ARG A 360 -4.47 -15.28 -2.90
C ARG A 360 -4.05 -14.14 -3.84
N HIS A 361 -3.70 -14.47 -5.08
CA HIS A 361 -3.25 -13.49 -6.07
C HIS A 361 -4.35 -12.52 -6.51
N ALA A 362 -5.62 -12.96 -6.56
CA ALA A 362 -6.76 -12.08 -6.88
C ALA A 362 -7.06 -11.10 -5.73
N VAL A 363 -6.85 -11.53 -4.48
CA VAL A 363 -6.98 -10.69 -3.28
C VAL A 363 -5.87 -9.65 -3.22
N GLU A 364 -4.62 -10.03 -3.45
CA GLU A 364 -3.47 -9.11 -3.48
C GLU A 364 -3.60 -8.05 -4.59
N THR A 365 -4.04 -8.45 -5.78
CA THR A 365 -4.22 -7.53 -6.92
C THR A 365 -5.39 -6.58 -6.68
N ALA A 366 -6.49 -7.05 -6.09
CA ALA A 366 -7.63 -6.21 -5.70
C ALA A 366 -7.23 -5.21 -4.61
N LEU A 367 -6.51 -5.66 -3.57
CA LEU A 367 -6.06 -4.83 -2.47
C LEU A 367 -5.08 -3.74 -2.93
N ALA A 368 -4.16 -4.07 -3.85
CA ALA A 368 -3.24 -3.11 -4.44
C ALA A 368 -3.94 -2.06 -5.31
N ALA A 369 -5.00 -2.43 -6.04
CA ALA A 369 -5.79 -1.49 -6.83
C ALA A 369 -6.63 -0.55 -5.94
N THR A 370 -7.16 -1.06 -4.83
CA THR A 370 -7.91 -0.26 -3.84
C THR A 370 -7.00 0.72 -3.11
N HIS A 371 -5.79 0.29 -2.70
CA HIS A 371 -4.83 1.18 -2.05
C HIS A 371 -4.45 2.38 -2.94
N ARG A 372 -4.29 2.18 -4.25
CA ARG A 372 -4.00 3.29 -5.18
C ARG A 372 -5.15 4.29 -5.32
N GLY A 373 -6.40 3.80 -5.28
CA GLY A 373 -7.58 4.66 -5.30
C GLY A 373 -7.77 5.45 -4.01
N LEU A 374 -7.51 4.82 -2.86
CA LEU A 374 -7.56 5.46 -1.54
C LEU A 374 -6.55 6.61 -1.45
N VAL A 375 -5.31 6.43 -1.95
CA VAL A 375 -4.29 7.48 -1.93
C VAL A 375 -4.73 8.71 -2.73
N LEU A 376 -5.25 8.51 -3.95
CA LEU A 376 -5.69 9.61 -4.80
C LEU A 376 -6.90 10.33 -4.22
N ALA A 377 -7.88 9.60 -3.69
CA ALA A 377 -9.03 10.20 -3.02
C ALA A 377 -8.61 10.99 -1.76
N THR A 378 -7.71 10.41 -0.95
CA THR A 378 -7.17 11.09 0.25
C THR A 378 -6.40 12.35 -0.14
N PHE A 379 -5.63 12.32 -1.22
CA PHE A 379 -4.94 13.51 -1.73
C PHE A 379 -5.91 14.62 -2.10
N VAL A 380 -6.98 14.30 -2.83
CA VAL A 380 -8.01 15.26 -3.24
C VAL A 380 -8.72 15.85 -2.04
N THR A 381 -9.17 15.02 -1.09
CA THR A 381 -9.87 15.49 0.10
C THR A 381 -8.95 16.28 1.04
N ALA A 382 -7.68 15.89 1.17
CA ALA A 382 -6.69 16.66 1.93
C ALA A 382 -6.41 18.02 1.29
N ALA A 383 -6.23 18.08 -0.04
CA ALA A 383 -6.08 19.33 -0.77
C ALA A 383 -7.32 20.24 -0.60
N SER A 384 -8.53 19.66 -0.63
CA SER A 384 -9.77 20.37 -0.31
C SER A 384 -9.79 20.92 1.12
N ALA A 385 -9.39 20.13 2.12
CA ALA A 385 -9.30 20.59 3.51
C ALA A 385 -8.31 21.75 3.66
N VAL A 386 -7.16 21.68 2.99
CA VAL A 386 -6.18 22.77 3.00
C VAL A 386 -6.74 24.02 2.32
N GLY A 387 -7.33 23.88 1.13
CA GLY A 387 -7.98 24.99 0.43
C GLY A 387 -9.08 25.64 1.28
N ALA A 388 -9.90 24.84 1.94
CA ALA A 388 -10.93 25.28 2.89
C ALA A 388 -10.35 26.08 4.06
N GLY A 389 -9.31 25.58 4.72
CA GLY A 389 -8.66 26.29 5.82
C GLY A 389 -7.96 27.58 5.39
N LEU A 390 -7.38 27.61 4.18
CA LEU A 390 -6.76 28.82 3.62
C LEU A 390 -7.80 29.89 3.26
N LEU A 391 -8.93 29.47 2.67
CA LEU A 391 -10.03 30.38 2.33
C LEU A 391 -10.78 30.88 3.57
N ALA A 392 -10.96 30.06 4.60
CA ALA A 392 -11.61 30.49 5.84
C ALA A 392 -10.92 31.70 6.51
N VAL A 393 -9.61 31.87 6.30
CA VAL A 393 -8.82 32.94 6.90
C VAL A 393 -8.41 34.03 5.90
N THR A 394 -9.14 34.18 4.79
CA THR A 394 -9.00 35.36 3.92
C THR A 394 -9.50 36.61 4.63
N GLU A 395 -10.62 36.48 5.34
CA GLU A 395 -11.17 37.50 6.25
C GLU A 395 -11.08 36.97 7.68
N PRO A 396 -9.95 37.25 8.39
CA PRO A 396 -9.68 36.60 9.66
C PRO A 396 -10.64 37.09 10.74
N SER A 397 -11.33 36.14 11.36
CA SER A 397 -12.10 36.32 12.58
C SER A 397 -11.57 35.35 13.65
N PRO A 398 -11.82 35.59 14.95
CA PRO A 398 -11.43 34.64 16.00
C PRO A 398 -11.95 33.22 15.74
N TRP A 399 -13.15 33.10 15.18
CA TRP A 399 -13.78 31.82 14.85
C TRP A 399 -13.09 31.12 13.68
N THR A 400 -12.76 31.83 12.60
CA THR A 400 -12.11 31.24 11.43
C THR A 400 -10.65 30.89 11.69
N VAL A 401 -9.94 31.71 12.47
CA VAL A 401 -8.58 31.40 12.95
C VAL A 401 -8.57 30.14 13.82
N LEU A 402 -9.49 30.05 14.79
CA LEU A 402 -9.61 28.87 15.65
C LEU A 402 -10.04 27.62 14.86
N LEU A 403 -10.96 27.76 13.90
CA LEU A 403 -11.37 26.69 12.99
C LEU A 403 -10.18 26.15 12.21
N THR A 404 -9.37 27.02 11.60
CA THR A 404 -8.20 26.62 10.82
C THR A 404 -7.12 26.00 11.70
N ALA A 405 -6.95 26.49 12.94
CA ALA A 405 -6.05 25.88 13.92
C ALA A 405 -6.49 24.46 14.31
N VAL A 406 -7.77 24.27 14.61
CA VAL A 406 -8.35 22.95 14.92
C VAL A 406 -8.24 22.02 13.70
N LEU A 407 -8.51 22.53 12.49
CA LEU A 407 -8.37 21.77 11.25
C LEU A 407 -6.93 21.25 11.06
N ALA A 408 -5.92 22.10 11.26
CA ALA A 408 -4.52 21.69 11.18
C ALA A 408 -4.19 20.57 12.20
N VAL A 409 -4.69 20.69 13.43
CA VAL A 409 -4.51 19.65 14.47
C VAL A 409 -5.21 18.33 14.09
N VAL A 410 -6.41 18.38 13.52
CA VAL A 410 -7.15 17.20 13.07
C VAL A 410 -6.43 16.51 11.88
N LEU A 411 -5.85 17.28 10.95
CA LEU A 411 -5.04 16.70 9.87
C LEU A 411 -3.78 16.02 10.41
N LEU A 412 -3.10 16.62 11.40
CA LEU A 412 -1.95 16.00 12.08
C LEU A 412 -2.35 14.71 12.79
N SER A 413 -3.47 14.69 13.53
CA SER A 413 -3.90 13.50 14.27
C SER A 413 -4.27 12.36 13.32
N ARG A 414 -4.99 12.68 12.24
CA ARG A 414 -5.44 11.71 11.23
C ARG A 414 -4.32 11.03 10.47
N SER A 415 -3.13 11.63 10.38
CA SER A 415 -1.96 11.02 9.75
C SER A 415 -1.65 9.60 10.29
N ARG A 416 -2.11 9.26 11.50
CA ARG A 416 -1.93 7.94 12.12
C ARG A 416 -2.96 6.88 11.70
N ALA A 417 -4.12 7.31 11.21
CA ALA A 417 -5.21 6.41 10.82
C ALA A 417 -5.00 5.78 9.44
N TYR A 418 -4.10 6.36 8.64
CA TYR A 418 -3.83 5.94 7.27
C TYR A 418 -2.60 5.01 7.21
N PRO A 419 -2.71 3.85 6.54
CA PRO A 419 -1.62 2.88 6.49
C PRO A 419 -0.51 3.24 5.49
N LEU A 420 -0.75 4.10 4.49
CA LEU A 420 0.23 4.40 3.44
C LEU A 420 1.00 5.69 3.72
N VAL A 421 2.32 5.63 3.50
CA VAL A 421 3.24 6.77 3.64
C VAL A 421 2.77 7.99 2.82
N ALA A 422 2.28 7.78 1.60
CA ALA A 422 1.79 8.88 0.76
C ALA A 422 0.62 9.65 1.40
N GLU A 423 -0.31 8.94 2.05
CA GLU A 423 -1.47 9.55 2.73
C GLU A 423 -1.01 10.33 3.97
N VAL A 424 -0.12 9.72 4.76
CA VAL A 424 0.49 10.36 5.94
C VAL A 424 1.21 11.65 5.55
N VAL A 425 2.07 11.59 4.53
CA VAL A 425 2.85 12.76 4.07
C VAL A 425 1.94 13.88 3.60
N VAL A 426 0.88 13.57 2.87
CA VAL A 426 -0.05 14.60 2.35
C VAL A 426 -0.83 15.27 3.47
N LEU A 427 -1.30 14.52 4.48
CA LEU A 427 -1.99 15.08 5.64
C LEU A 427 -1.05 15.93 6.50
N LEU A 428 0.18 15.46 6.73
CA LEU A 428 1.20 16.22 7.46
C LEU A 428 1.58 17.51 6.70
N ALA A 429 1.81 17.43 5.40
CA ALA A 429 2.09 18.59 4.56
C ALA A 429 0.95 19.60 4.61
N GLY A 430 -0.30 19.14 4.50
CA GLY A 430 -1.48 19.99 4.60
C GLY A 430 -1.59 20.70 5.94
N ALA A 431 -1.34 20.00 7.05
CA ALA A 431 -1.32 20.61 8.36
C ALA A 431 -0.20 21.65 8.52
N VAL A 432 1.00 21.37 7.98
CA VAL A 432 2.12 22.33 7.98
C VAL A 432 1.76 23.59 7.18
N VAL A 433 1.11 23.45 6.01
CA VAL A 433 0.65 24.59 5.20
C VAL A 433 -0.32 25.47 6.00
N LEU A 434 -1.32 24.87 6.64
CA LEU A 434 -2.28 25.62 7.47
C LEU A 434 -1.60 26.27 8.68
N PHE A 435 -0.70 25.56 9.36
CA PHE A 435 0.08 26.11 10.47
C PHE A 435 0.93 27.29 10.05
N VAL A 436 1.68 27.18 8.95
CA VAL A 436 2.48 28.28 8.39
C VAL A 436 1.58 29.45 8.01
N ARG A 437 0.41 29.22 7.41
CA ARG A 437 -0.55 30.29 7.13
C ARG A 437 -1.00 31.02 8.40
N LEU A 438 -1.27 30.31 9.48
CA LEU A 438 -1.62 30.92 10.77
C LEU A 438 -0.48 31.73 11.38
N VAL A 439 0.77 31.24 11.27
CA VAL A 439 1.95 31.99 11.71
C VAL A 439 2.12 33.27 10.88
N LEU A 440 1.96 33.19 9.55
CA LEU A 440 2.01 34.37 8.68
C LEU A 440 0.93 35.39 9.05
N LEU A 441 -0.31 34.93 9.29
CA LEU A 441 -1.38 35.80 9.76
C LEU A 441 -1.04 36.47 11.10
N TRP A 442 -0.38 35.77 12.02
CA TRP A 442 0.06 36.36 13.29
C TRP A 442 1.16 37.41 13.07
N ILE A 443 2.10 37.16 12.17
CA ILE A 443 3.14 38.14 11.78
C ILE A 443 2.48 39.40 11.21
N ASP A 444 1.47 39.25 10.36
CA ASP A 444 0.79 40.38 9.71
C ASP A 444 0.01 41.26 10.70
N HIS A 445 -0.36 40.75 11.88
CA HIS A 445 -1.20 41.44 12.87
C HIS A 445 -0.48 41.79 14.18
N VAL A 446 0.79 41.43 14.35
CA VAL A 446 1.53 41.77 15.57
C VAL A 446 2.05 43.20 15.51
N GLU A 447 1.78 43.98 16.56
CA GLU A 447 2.40 45.29 16.73
C GLU A 447 3.85 45.10 17.23
N GLY A 448 4.84 45.31 16.37
CA GLY A 448 6.27 45.26 16.73
C GLY A 448 7.07 44.17 16.00
N GLU A 449 8.21 43.78 16.58
CA GLU A 449 9.11 42.79 15.97
C GLU A 449 8.54 41.36 16.10
N PRO A 450 8.53 40.53 15.03
CA PRO A 450 7.80 39.27 14.96
C PRO A 450 8.49 38.09 15.67
N TYR A 451 9.16 38.31 16.80
CA TYR A 451 9.89 37.26 17.50
C TYR A 451 9.00 36.13 18.00
N GLY A 452 7.80 36.44 18.48
CA GLY A 452 6.84 35.43 18.97
C GLY A 452 6.45 34.41 17.91
N PRO A 453 5.85 34.83 16.77
CA PRO A 453 5.52 33.93 15.66
C PRO A 453 6.73 33.14 15.14
N LEU A 454 7.89 33.80 15.00
CA LEU A 454 9.11 33.15 14.52
C LEU A 454 9.64 32.10 15.51
N ALA A 455 9.57 32.37 16.82
CA ALA A 455 9.94 31.40 17.84
C ALA A 455 9.02 30.17 17.81
N VAL A 456 7.71 30.36 17.64
CA VAL A 456 6.75 29.25 17.52
C VAL A 456 7.04 28.39 16.28
N LEU A 457 7.36 29.01 15.15
CA LEU A 457 7.76 28.29 13.94
C LEU A 457 9.08 27.51 14.15
N ALA A 458 10.07 28.13 14.80
CA ALA A 458 11.35 27.48 15.11
C ALA A 458 11.16 26.28 16.05
N VAL A 459 10.35 26.40 17.10
CA VAL A 459 10.01 25.30 18.00
C VAL A 459 9.30 24.17 17.24
N ALA A 460 8.31 24.51 16.40
CA ALA A 460 7.59 23.52 15.60
C ALA A 460 8.51 22.74 14.64
N ALA A 461 9.53 23.39 14.07
CA ALA A 461 10.53 22.75 13.22
C ALA A 461 11.44 21.76 13.98
N VAL A 462 11.64 21.94 15.29
CA VAL A 462 12.46 21.06 16.13
C VAL A 462 11.70 19.81 16.60
N LEU A 463 10.38 19.90 16.79
CA LEU A 463 9.54 18.77 17.21
C LEU A 463 9.76 17.45 16.43
N PRO A 464 9.78 17.44 15.07
CA PRO A 464 10.04 16.21 14.32
C PRO A 464 11.44 15.64 14.54
N LEU A 465 12.44 16.48 14.84
CA LEU A 465 13.80 16.02 15.17
C LEU A 465 13.82 15.24 16.49
N GLY A 466 13.00 15.66 17.47
CA GLY A 466 12.80 14.93 18.71
C GLY A 466 12.24 13.53 18.51
N ALA A 467 11.34 13.35 17.55
CA ALA A 467 10.80 12.03 17.19
C ALA A 467 11.84 11.10 16.54
N LEU A 468 12.89 11.66 15.91
CA LEU A 468 14.02 10.90 15.39
C LEU A 468 15.01 10.51 16.49
N ALA A 469 15.21 11.39 17.48
CA ALA A 469 16.18 11.19 18.56
C ALA A 469 15.66 10.28 19.69
N VAL A 470 14.36 10.32 19.97
CA VAL A 470 13.76 9.64 21.13
C VAL A 470 12.80 8.55 20.67
N ARG A 471 13.07 7.30 21.06
CA ARG A 471 12.13 6.19 20.94
C ARG A 471 11.41 6.00 22.29
N PRO A 472 10.22 6.59 22.48
CA PRO A 472 9.52 6.51 23.75
C PRO A 472 9.18 5.04 24.09
N PRO A 473 9.22 4.66 25.38
CA PRO A 473 8.83 3.34 25.81
C PRO A 473 7.36 3.03 25.45
N GLU A 474 7.02 1.76 25.34
CA GLU A 474 5.70 1.32 24.84
C GLU A 474 4.52 1.92 25.62
N HIS A 475 4.63 2.00 26.95
CA HIS A 475 3.58 2.59 27.78
C HIS A 475 3.34 4.08 27.49
N VAL A 476 4.38 4.84 27.14
CA VAL A 476 4.28 6.26 26.73
C VAL A 476 3.63 6.35 25.35
N ARG A 477 4.01 5.47 24.41
CA ARG A 477 3.40 5.41 23.07
C ARG A 477 1.90 5.16 23.13
N VAL A 478 1.47 4.25 24.00
CA VAL A 478 0.03 3.96 24.22
C VAL A 478 -0.69 5.19 24.78
N ARG A 479 -0.10 5.90 25.75
CA ARG A 479 -0.68 7.14 26.31
C ARG A 479 -0.77 8.25 25.26
N LEU A 480 0.30 8.46 24.48
CA LEU A 480 0.33 9.44 23.39
C LEU A 480 -0.67 9.12 22.28
N ARG A 481 -0.92 7.82 22.03
CA ARG A 481 -1.94 7.40 21.09
C ARG A 481 -3.33 7.74 21.61
N ARG A 482 -3.66 7.35 22.85
CA ARG A 482 -4.95 7.68 23.49
C ARG A 482 -5.19 9.19 23.57
N GLY A 483 -4.15 9.97 23.91
CA GLY A 483 -4.24 11.42 23.94
C GLY A 483 -4.54 12.02 22.56
N ALA A 484 -3.89 11.53 21.51
CA ALA A 484 -4.18 11.96 20.16
C ALA A 484 -5.57 11.53 19.67
N ASP A 485 -6.04 10.34 20.05
CA ASP A 485 -7.40 9.88 19.74
C ASP A 485 -8.45 10.82 20.37
N LEU A 486 -8.20 11.29 21.60
CA LEU A 486 -9.04 12.28 22.27
C LEU A 486 -8.98 13.64 21.56
N VAL A 487 -7.78 14.13 21.23
CA VAL A 487 -7.60 15.40 20.50
C VAL A 487 -8.31 15.37 19.15
N GLU A 488 -8.23 14.25 18.43
CA GLU A 488 -8.96 14.06 17.18
C GLU A 488 -10.47 14.13 17.39
N ALA A 489 -11.00 13.37 18.35
CA ALA A 489 -12.43 13.33 18.62
C ALA A 489 -12.96 14.72 19.04
N VAL A 490 -12.27 15.39 19.96
CA VAL A 490 -12.62 16.75 20.41
C VAL A 490 -12.49 17.74 19.27
N GLY A 491 -11.42 17.68 18.47
CA GLY A 491 -11.20 18.57 17.33
C GLY A 491 -12.31 18.45 16.28
N VAL A 492 -12.68 17.23 15.89
CA VAL A 492 -13.76 16.98 14.94
C VAL A 492 -15.10 17.51 15.46
N VAL A 493 -15.41 17.30 16.74
CA VAL A 493 -16.64 17.81 17.36
C VAL A 493 -16.62 19.34 17.47
N ALA A 494 -15.46 19.94 17.78
CA ALA A 494 -15.29 21.38 17.93
C ALA A 494 -15.40 22.15 16.61
N LEU A 495 -15.14 21.52 15.46
CA LEU A 495 -15.31 22.19 14.16
C LEU A 495 -16.75 22.68 13.92
N PHE A 496 -17.76 21.94 14.36
CA PHE A 496 -19.17 22.30 14.17
C PHE A 496 -19.56 23.62 14.86
N PRO A 497 -19.36 23.81 16.18
CA PRO A 497 -19.67 25.08 16.84
C PRO A 497 -18.80 26.23 16.34
N LEU A 498 -17.58 25.98 15.85
CA LEU A 498 -16.71 27.02 15.25
C LEU A 498 -17.26 27.53 13.92
N VAL A 499 -17.78 26.65 13.07
CA VAL A 499 -18.50 27.09 11.86
C VAL A 499 -19.70 27.94 12.23
N VAL A 500 -20.52 27.50 13.18
CA VAL A 500 -21.68 28.28 13.65
C VAL A 500 -21.28 29.66 14.16
N GLY A 501 -20.13 29.75 14.85
CA GLY A 501 -19.54 31.02 15.28
C GLY A 501 -19.08 31.90 14.12
N ALA A 502 -18.45 31.30 13.09
CA ALA A 502 -18.04 32.02 11.88
C ALA A 502 -19.25 32.64 11.15
N PHE A 503 -20.41 31.97 11.14
CA PHE A 503 -21.67 32.53 10.63
C PHE A 503 -22.26 33.66 11.50
N GLY A 504 -21.63 34.03 12.61
CA GLY A 504 -22.10 35.09 13.52
C GLY A 504 -23.38 34.74 14.28
N VAL A 505 -23.76 33.45 14.35
CA VAL A 505 -25.00 33.02 15.01
C VAL A 505 -24.99 33.36 16.51
N TYR A 506 -23.85 33.19 17.19
CA TYR A 506 -23.76 33.52 18.62
C TYR A 506 -23.95 35.01 18.91
N GLY A 507 -23.40 35.89 18.07
CA GLY A 507 -23.61 37.34 18.21
C GLY A 507 -25.07 37.71 18.04
N ARG A 508 -25.72 37.20 16.99
CA ARG A 508 -27.15 37.42 16.74
C ARG A 508 -28.05 36.89 17.87
N LEU A 509 -27.67 35.78 18.51
CA LEU A 509 -28.43 35.27 19.66
C LEU A 509 -28.28 36.18 20.88
N LEU A 510 -27.09 36.73 21.13
CA LEU A 510 -26.86 37.66 22.23
C LEU A 510 -27.59 39.00 22.03
N ASP A 511 -27.70 39.49 20.79
CA ASP A 511 -28.42 40.74 20.50
C ASP A 511 -29.96 40.61 20.63
N VAL A 512 -30.48 39.38 20.68
CA VAL A 512 -31.92 39.09 20.79
C VAL A 512 -32.40 39.00 22.24
N PHE A 513 -31.51 38.73 23.20
CA PHE A 513 -31.81 38.66 24.64
C PHE A 513 -31.37 39.94 25.35
#